data_AF-A0A516R1E1-F1
#
_entry.id   AF-A0A516R1E1-F1
#
_cell.length_a   1.000
_cell.length_b   1.000
_cell.length_c   1.000
_cell.angle_alpha   90.00
_cell.angle_beta   90.00
_cell.angle_gamma   90.00
#
_symmetry.space_group_name_H-M   'P 1'
#
loop_
_entity.id
_entity.type
_entity.pdbx_description
1 polymer ?
#
loop_
_entity_poly.entity_id
_entity_poly.type
_entity_poly.pdbx_seq_one_letter_code
_entity_poly.pdbx_strand_id
1 'polypeptide(L)'
;MKSGVPQLVDLSPSVYDIAAVSLVPGPQQPLCLDWLLTHTTGPDTWGAPAHRCWFDSYISTYAAAVALRNAGMHQSADRAYSSLPGMVPAGPPPGPETLTFGGLVDVLDRVSTARGWPVPPHPAPVRNTIERERAKWEHMRMWPDFYNPSLSIAGYCAERVYGDAAVDTARFLDAFQAPNGSIANSPGASAVFLLEYEHRGRPLDGRRLAELREYLHSRVPEDTAYLDQVPHFVTAWTVMFHHELGTAQGPPCTPRALDELSRDLHHPSGLLCTIGAGTTIPGDTDSTACAAVAARITGRPAPSAATLDRMIEPGGDAYRTFLFEHDPSLTTNIHMAALLDLEHDHSRLSPVLRWLKTQTTPHRAQTCKWHLSPAYALGEMARVMSRIDHPLAQSLCTDASAQIFRTQNSDGGWGADGSTAEETAYSAIGLAAAAERGLASADWKGTLRRAHTFLSTHEPQLTPLWLGKTLYCVQPLVHVLHTVAIRRIGTMS
;
A
#
# COMPACT_ATOMS: atom_id res chain seq x y z
N MET A 1 31.78 -13.54 -9.94
CA MET A 1 31.40 -12.16 -10.32
C MET A 1 30.27 -11.73 -9.41
N LYS A 2 30.54 -10.83 -8.45
CA LYS A 2 29.48 -10.20 -7.64
C LYS A 2 28.70 -9.28 -8.58
N SER A 3 27.46 -9.61 -8.89
CA SER A 3 26.56 -8.77 -9.68
C SER A 3 26.36 -7.45 -8.94
N GLY A 4 26.97 -6.38 -9.46
CA GLY A 4 26.94 -5.04 -8.88
C GLY A 4 25.62 -4.30 -9.07
N VAL A 5 24.49 -4.99 -8.95
CA VAL A 5 23.19 -4.33 -8.78
C VAL A 5 22.98 -4.21 -7.27
N PRO A 6 22.89 -2.99 -6.71
CA PRO A 6 22.48 -2.82 -5.32
C PRO A 6 21.20 -3.62 -5.09
N GLN A 7 21.18 -4.47 -4.06
CA GLN A 7 19.95 -5.18 -3.70
C GLN A 7 18.94 -4.10 -3.30
N LEU A 8 17.93 -3.88 -4.14
CA LEU A 8 16.87 -2.91 -3.87
C LEU A 8 16.13 -3.33 -2.60
N VAL A 9 15.89 -2.36 -1.73
CA VAL A 9 14.91 -2.51 -0.65
C VAL A 9 13.51 -2.63 -1.26
N ASP A 10 12.65 -3.43 -0.63
CA ASP A 10 11.30 -3.70 -1.16
C ASP A 10 10.49 -2.40 -1.32
N LEU A 11 10.62 -1.48 -0.35
CA LEU A 11 9.79 -0.29 -0.21
C LEU A 11 10.64 0.99 -0.22
N SER A 12 10.08 2.07 -0.80
CA SER A 12 10.67 3.40 -0.64
C SER A 12 10.55 3.95 0.80
N PRO A 13 11.48 4.82 1.23
CA PRO A 13 11.40 5.52 2.51
C PRO A 13 10.04 6.23 2.74
N SER A 14 9.57 6.25 3.98
CA SER A 14 8.35 6.92 4.42
C SER A 14 8.67 8.15 5.26
N VAL A 15 8.27 9.34 4.80
CA VAL A 15 8.50 10.58 5.55
C VAL A 15 7.86 10.52 6.94
N TYR A 16 6.62 10.02 7.03
CA TYR A 16 5.90 9.92 8.30
C TYR A 16 6.66 9.05 9.30
N ASP A 17 7.07 7.86 8.87
CA ASP A 17 7.73 6.90 9.74
C ASP A 17 9.13 7.37 10.15
N ILE A 18 9.89 7.98 9.24
CA ILE A 18 11.19 8.60 9.55
C ILE A 18 11.02 9.72 10.58
N ALA A 19 10.03 10.59 10.38
CA ALA A 19 9.74 11.66 11.33
C ALA A 19 9.32 11.09 12.70
N ALA A 20 8.45 10.09 12.74
CA ALA A 20 8.02 9.45 13.98
C ALA A 20 9.20 8.76 14.71
N VAL A 21 10.06 8.02 13.99
CA VAL A 21 11.27 7.39 14.54
C VAL A 21 12.25 8.42 15.11
N SER A 22 12.35 9.60 14.50
CA SER A 22 13.21 10.69 14.99
C SER A 22 12.73 11.30 16.32
N LEU A 23 11.48 11.08 16.73
CA LEU A 23 10.96 11.56 18.01
C LEU A 23 11.51 10.77 19.19
N VAL A 24 12.03 9.56 18.96
CA VAL A 24 12.61 8.69 19.98
C VAL A 24 14.09 9.04 20.15
N PRO A 25 14.55 9.40 21.37
CA PRO A 25 15.97 9.66 21.61
C PRO A 25 16.84 8.44 21.32
N GLY A 26 17.87 8.61 20.50
CA GLY A 26 18.76 7.52 20.11
C GLY A 26 19.70 7.88 18.95
N PRO A 27 20.58 6.94 18.55
CA PRO A 27 21.58 7.15 17.50
C PRO A 27 20.97 7.41 16.11
N GLN A 28 19.77 6.93 15.85
CA GLN A 28 19.06 7.11 14.57
C GLN A 28 18.52 8.55 14.38
N GLN A 29 18.23 9.25 15.48
CA GLN A 29 17.58 10.57 15.45
C GLN A 29 18.29 11.60 14.55
N PRO A 30 19.61 11.86 14.67
CA PRO A 30 20.28 12.82 13.79
C PRO A 30 20.25 12.41 12.31
N LEU A 31 20.29 11.10 12.01
CA LEU A 31 20.20 10.59 10.64
C LEU A 31 18.82 10.89 10.04
N CYS A 32 17.75 10.60 10.78
CA CYS A 32 16.38 10.90 10.35
C CYS A 32 16.16 12.40 10.13
N LEU A 33 16.70 13.26 10.99
CA LEU A 33 16.56 14.70 10.84
C LEU A 33 17.32 15.22 9.62
N ASP A 34 18.56 14.76 9.38
CA ASP A 34 19.34 15.12 8.20
C ASP A 34 18.63 14.69 6.91
N TRP A 35 18.06 13.47 6.91
CA TRP A 35 17.26 12.98 5.79
C TRP A 35 16.04 13.86 5.53
N LEU A 36 15.28 14.24 6.56
CA LEU A 36 14.13 15.13 6.42
C LEU A 36 14.53 16.49 5.84
N LEU A 37 15.67 17.06 6.25
CA LEU A 37 16.14 18.35 5.74
C LEU A 37 16.58 18.30 4.27
N THR A 38 17.00 17.13 3.79
CA THR A 38 17.49 16.93 2.43
C THR A 38 16.44 16.39 1.46
N HIS A 39 15.34 15.82 1.95
CA HIS A 39 14.29 15.17 1.15
C HIS A 39 12.96 15.94 1.21
N THR A 40 13.01 17.24 0.94
CA THR A 40 11.84 18.11 0.83
C THR A 40 11.27 18.10 -0.60
N THR A 41 9.95 18.28 -0.75
CA THR A 41 9.30 18.45 -2.06
C THR A 41 8.97 19.90 -2.40
N GLY A 42 9.07 20.78 -1.41
CA GLY A 42 9.03 22.23 -1.54
C GLY A 42 9.82 22.86 -0.39
N PRO A 43 9.97 24.20 -0.33
CA PRO A 43 10.80 24.86 0.67
C PRO A 43 10.50 24.46 2.12
N ASP A 44 9.23 24.16 2.42
CA ASP A 44 8.75 23.81 3.77
C ASP A 44 7.75 22.63 3.73
N THR A 45 7.81 21.77 2.70
CA THR A 45 6.84 20.69 2.48
C THR A 45 7.51 19.35 2.14
N TRP A 46 6.84 18.25 2.51
CA TRP A 46 7.29 16.88 2.28
C TRP A 46 6.19 16.01 1.66
N GLY A 47 6.55 14.78 1.28
CA GLY A 47 5.65 13.84 0.61
C GLY A 47 5.40 14.25 -0.84
N ALA A 48 4.48 13.59 -1.53
CA ALA A 48 4.10 13.93 -2.89
C ALA A 48 3.59 15.39 -3.00
N PRO A 49 3.70 16.02 -4.18
CA PRO A 49 3.08 17.31 -4.41
C PRO A 49 1.59 17.30 -4.06
N ALA A 50 1.09 18.35 -3.39
CA ALA A 50 -0.28 18.37 -2.88
C ALA A 50 -1.36 18.20 -3.97
N HIS A 51 -1.11 18.68 -5.20
CA HIS A 51 -2.03 18.48 -6.33
C HIS A 51 -2.17 17.00 -6.72
N ARG A 52 -1.13 16.20 -6.48
CA ARG A 52 -1.10 14.75 -6.73
C ARG A 52 -1.79 13.98 -5.60
N CYS A 53 -1.37 14.24 -4.36
CA CYS A 53 -1.97 13.64 -3.17
C CYS A 53 -1.78 14.55 -1.96
N TRP A 54 -2.79 15.38 -1.67
CA TRP A 54 -2.71 16.28 -0.52
C TRP A 54 -2.73 15.53 0.82
N PHE A 55 -3.33 14.34 0.91
CA PHE A 55 -3.29 13.53 2.13
C PHE A 55 -1.85 13.16 2.51
N ASP A 56 -1.08 12.67 1.54
CA ASP A 56 0.34 12.34 1.71
C ASP A 56 1.19 13.57 2.03
N SER A 57 1.00 14.65 1.27
CA SER A 57 1.71 15.91 1.48
C SER A 57 1.47 16.48 2.88
N TYR A 58 0.21 16.46 3.33
CA TYR A 58 -0.22 16.99 4.59
C TYR A 58 0.33 16.19 5.77
N ILE A 59 0.18 14.86 5.76
CA ILE A 59 0.65 14.03 6.88
C ILE A 59 2.18 14.01 6.95
N SER A 60 2.85 13.94 5.81
CA SER A 60 4.32 14.00 5.72
C SER A 60 4.85 15.32 6.25
N THR A 61 4.26 16.45 5.84
CA THR A 61 4.68 17.78 6.29
C THR A 61 4.38 17.98 7.77
N TYR A 62 3.23 17.52 8.26
CA TYR A 62 2.89 17.68 9.68
C TYR A 62 3.84 16.85 10.57
N ALA A 63 4.12 15.60 10.19
CA ALA A 63 5.07 14.76 10.92
C ALA A 63 6.49 15.34 10.92
N ALA A 64 6.97 15.80 9.76
CA ALA A 64 8.27 16.48 9.65
C ALA A 64 8.34 17.74 10.52
N ALA A 65 7.28 18.56 10.55
CA ALA A 65 7.21 19.74 11.42
C ALA A 65 7.32 19.37 12.91
N VAL A 66 6.62 18.32 13.36
CA VAL A 66 6.71 17.81 14.74
C VAL A 66 8.13 17.30 15.05
N ALA A 67 8.76 16.58 14.13
CA ALA A 67 10.14 16.11 14.25
C ALA A 67 11.15 17.27 14.34
N LEU A 68 11.05 18.26 13.46
CA LEU A 68 11.90 19.46 13.47
C LEU A 68 11.72 20.26 14.75
N ARG A 69 10.48 20.35 15.27
CA ARG A 69 10.20 21.01 16.53
C ARG A 69 10.80 20.27 17.72
N ASN A 70 10.71 18.94 17.73
CA ASN A 70 11.39 18.10 18.70
C ASN A 70 12.91 18.34 18.75
N ALA A 71 13.52 18.58 17.58
CA ALA A 71 14.93 18.89 17.43
C ALA A 71 15.32 20.35 17.76
N GLY A 72 14.37 21.19 18.19
CA GLY A 72 14.61 22.61 18.49
C GLY A 72 14.65 23.52 17.25
N MET A 73 14.32 23.00 16.06
CA MET A 73 14.30 23.76 14.79
C MET A 73 12.97 24.51 14.61
N HIS A 74 12.60 25.32 15.60
CA HIS A 74 11.26 25.91 15.71
C HIS A 74 10.85 26.74 14.49
N GLN A 75 11.76 27.53 13.92
CA GLN A 75 11.44 28.38 12.77
C GLN A 75 11.05 27.55 11.53
N SER A 76 11.74 26.44 11.27
CA SER A 76 11.41 25.54 10.16
C SER A 76 10.11 24.79 10.42
N ALA A 77 9.88 24.34 11.66
CA ALA A 77 8.61 23.73 12.06
C ALA A 77 7.42 24.69 11.88
N ASP A 78 7.55 25.95 12.29
CA ASP A 78 6.48 26.94 12.21
C ASP A 78 6.14 27.31 10.75
N ARG A 79 7.13 27.34 9.85
CA ARG A 79 6.88 27.50 8.41
C ARG A 79 6.15 26.29 7.82
N ALA A 80 6.57 25.08 8.17
CA ALA A 80 5.91 23.86 7.75
C ALA A 80 4.45 23.81 8.24
N TYR A 81 4.17 24.12 9.51
CA TYR A 81 2.80 24.24 10.03
C TYR A 81 1.95 25.26 9.26
N SER A 82 2.54 26.40 8.91
CA SER A 82 1.86 27.47 8.18
C SER A 82 1.49 27.05 6.74
N SER A 83 2.17 26.06 6.17
CA SER A 83 1.89 25.56 4.82
C SER A 83 0.69 24.59 4.74
N LEU A 84 0.35 23.92 5.85
CA LEU A 84 -0.64 22.84 5.90
C LEU A 84 -2.02 23.23 5.30
N PRO A 85 -2.62 24.39 5.64
CA PRO A 85 -3.93 24.75 5.09
C PRO A 85 -3.94 24.91 3.58
N GLY A 86 -2.81 25.33 2.98
CA GLY A 86 -2.68 25.57 1.54
C GLY A 86 -2.60 24.29 0.70
N MET A 87 -2.38 23.13 1.33
CA MET A 87 -2.33 21.84 0.64
C MET A 87 -3.72 21.27 0.36
N VAL A 88 -4.71 21.63 1.19
CA VAL A 88 -6.04 21.04 1.13
C VAL A 88 -6.85 21.75 0.02
N PRO A 89 -7.31 21.03 -1.00
CA PRO A 89 -8.07 21.64 -2.09
C PRO A 89 -9.43 22.14 -1.60
N ALA A 90 -9.93 23.20 -2.24
CA ALA A 90 -11.28 23.74 -1.96
C ALA A 90 -12.41 22.83 -2.49
N GLY A 91 -12.10 21.95 -3.44
CA GLY A 91 -13.03 21.01 -4.06
C GLY A 91 -12.88 19.57 -3.53
N PRO A 92 -13.58 18.60 -4.13
CA PRO A 92 -13.41 17.20 -3.77
C PRO A 92 -11.95 16.76 -3.94
N PRO A 93 -11.45 15.84 -3.09
CA PRO A 93 -10.07 15.42 -3.11
C PRO A 93 -9.71 14.77 -4.47
N PRO A 94 -8.55 15.08 -5.07
CA PRO A 94 -8.13 14.53 -6.36
C PRO A 94 -7.73 13.04 -6.33
N GLY A 95 -7.92 12.34 -5.20
CA GLY A 95 -7.51 10.95 -5.07
C GLY A 95 -7.95 10.31 -3.75
N PRO A 96 -7.68 9.00 -3.58
CA PRO A 96 -7.97 8.27 -2.36
C PRO A 96 -7.18 8.80 -1.16
N GLU A 97 -7.76 8.61 0.02
CA GLU A 97 -7.11 8.88 1.31
C GLU A 97 -5.98 7.87 1.58
N THR A 98 -4.86 8.34 2.17
CA THR A 98 -3.82 7.43 2.68
C THR A 98 -4.30 6.67 3.91
N LEU A 99 -3.68 5.53 4.21
CA LEU A 99 -4.17 4.66 5.27
C LEU A 99 -4.08 5.35 6.64
N THR A 100 -5.23 5.42 7.31
CA THR A 100 -5.39 5.93 8.67
C THR A 100 -5.09 7.42 8.85
N PHE A 101 -5.02 8.22 7.77
CA PHE A 101 -4.67 9.65 7.74
C PHE A 101 -5.21 10.44 8.94
N GLY A 102 -6.53 10.45 9.15
CA GLY A 102 -7.16 11.22 10.23
C GLY A 102 -6.68 10.82 11.63
N GLY A 103 -6.40 9.54 11.85
CA GLY A 103 -5.85 9.08 13.11
C GLY A 103 -4.40 9.48 13.30
N LEU A 104 -3.59 9.49 12.23
CA LEU A 104 -2.20 9.93 12.33
C LEU A 104 -2.13 11.43 12.64
N VAL A 105 -2.97 12.26 12.01
CA VAL A 105 -3.08 13.69 12.33
C VAL A 105 -3.50 13.89 13.80
N ASP A 106 -4.54 13.18 14.25
CA ASP A 106 -4.99 13.23 15.65
C ASP A 106 -3.92 12.81 16.67
N VAL A 107 -3.11 11.81 16.33
CA VAL A 107 -1.99 11.41 17.18
C VAL A 107 -0.94 12.51 17.26
N LEU A 108 -0.59 13.16 16.15
CA LEU A 108 0.38 14.26 16.15
C LEU A 108 -0.13 15.46 16.96
N ASP A 109 -1.44 15.73 16.96
CA ASP A 109 -2.07 16.72 17.83
C ASP A 109 -1.91 16.36 19.31
N ARG A 110 -2.16 15.09 19.66
CA ARG A 110 -2.01 14.58 21.03
C ARG A 110 -0.56 14.64 21.49
N VAL A 111 0.40 14.22 20.65
CA VAL A 111 1.85 14.31 20.92
C VAL A 111 2.26 15.77 21.14
N SER A 112 1.82 16.67 20.26
CA SER A 112 2.15 18.10 20.36
C SER A 112 1.58 18.70 21.64
N THR A 113 0.31 18.41 21.95
CA THR A 113 -0.36 18.87 23.17
C THR A 113 0.35 18.37 24.43
N ALA A 114 0.67 17.08 24.50
CA ALA A 114 1.37 16.48 25.65
C ALA A 114 2.75 17.09 25.89
N ARG A 115 3.39 17.64 24.85
CA ARG A 115 4.70 18.30 24.92
C ARG A 115 4.63 19.82 24.99
N GLY A 116 3.43 20.41 25.08
CA GLY A 116 3.22 21.86 25.13
C GLY A 116 3.58 22.58 23.83
N TRP A 117 3.52 21.88 22.70
CA TRP A 117 3.75 22.42 21.36
C TRP A 117 2.45 22.91 20.72
N PRO A 118 2.51 23.86 19.76
CA PRO A 118 1.32 24.34 19.06
C PRO A 118 0.73 23.21 18.22
N VAL A 119 -0.60 23.11 18.26
CA VAL A 119 -1.38 22.30 17.33
C VAL A 119 -1.85 23.23 16.19
N PRO A 120 -1.49 22.95 14.92
CA PRO A 120 -1.87 23.81 13.82
C PRO A 120 -3.39 23.73 13.57
N PRO A 121 -4.04 24.83 13.16
CA PRO A 121 -5.46 24.80 12.84
C PRO A 121 -5.70 23.97 11.57
N HIS A 122 -6.51 22.92 11.70
CA HIS A 122 -6.83 22.02 10.58
C HIS A 122 -8.04 22.50 9.77
N PRO A 123 -7.98 22.48 8.42
CA PRO A 123 -9.15 22.73 7.56
C PRO A 123 -10.30 21.74 7.79
N ALA A 124 -11.52 22.10 7.38
CA ALA A 124 -12.71 21.27 7.60
C ALA A 124 -12.59 19.83 7.03
N PRO A 125 -12.05 19.60 5.82
CA PRO A 125 -11.86 18.24 5.31
C PRO A 125 -10.98 17.37 6.21
N VAL A 126 -9.90 17.93 6.78
CA VAL A 126 -8.99 17.23 7.69
C VAL A 126 -9.71 16.89 8.99
N ARG A 127 -10.44 17.85 9.58
CA ARG A 127 -11.19 17.63 10.82
C ARG A 127 -12.25 16.54 10.69
N ASN A 128 -12.99 16.52 9.58
CA ASN A 128 -14.00 15.49 9.33
C ASN A 128 -13.37 14.09 9.28
N THR A 129 -12.19 13.96 8.65
CA THR A 129 -11.47 12.69 8.60
C THR A 129 -10.90 12.29 9.97
N ILE A 130 -10.40 13.24 10.77
CA ILE A 130 -10.00 13.00 12.17
C ILE A 130 -11.18 12.44 12.98
N GLU A 131 -12.34 13.07 12.92
CA GLU A 131 -13.54 12.66 13.67
C GLU A 131 -14.00 11.26 13.27
N ARG A 132 -14.08 10.98 11.97
CA ARG A 132 -14.45 9.66 11.44
C ARG A 132 -13.49 8.57 11.91
N GLU A 133 -12.18 8.84 11.82
CA GLU A 133 -11.16 7.89 12.24
C GLU A 133 -11.16 7.69 13.76
N ARG A 134 -11.41 8.72 14.56
CA ARG A 134 -11.58 8.59 16.03
C ARG A 134 -12.73 7.65 16.36
N ALA A 135 -13.90 7.86 15.76
CA ALA A 135 -15.07 7.01 15.97
C ALA A 135 -14.81 5.54 15.58
N LYS A 136 -14.09 5.33 14.46
CA LYS A 136 -13.66 3.99 14.04
C LYS A 136 -12.78 3.31 15.08
N TRP A 137 -11.78 4.01 15.62
CA TRP A 137 -10.89 3.47 16.66
C TRP A 137 -11.64 3.15 17.95
N GLU A 138 -12.55 4.04 18.36
CA GLU A 138 -13.41 3.82 19.53
C GLU A 138 -14.29 2.59 19.38
N HIS A 139 -14.82 2.34 18.19
CA HIS A 139 -15.57 1.12 17.91
C HIS A 139 -14.66 -0.12 17.93
N MET A 140 -13.50 -0.04 17.27
CA MET A 140 -12.54 -1.15 17.21
C MET A 140 -12.05 -1.59 18.59
N ARG A 141 -11.73 -0.65 19.50
CA ARG A 141 -11.25 -1.00 20.86
C ARG A 141 -12.29 -1.69 21.74
N MET A 142 -13.57 -1.63 21.37
CA MET A 142 -14.66 -2.34 22.05
C MET A 142 -14.91 -3.73 21.49
N TRP A 143 -14.28 -4.09 20.37
CA TRP A 143 -14.40 -5.40 19.74
C TRP A 143 -13.66 -6.48 20.57
N PRO A 144 -14.26 -7.65 20.86
CA PRO A 144 -13.61 -8.68 21.69
C PRO A 144 -12.25 -9.16 21.19
N ASP A 145 -12.03 -9.14 19.86
CA ASP A 145 -10.77 -9.53 19.22
C ASP A 145 -9.83 -8.34 19.00
N PHE A 146 -10.04 -7.19 19.66
CA PHE A 146 -9.17 -6.02 19.51
C PHE A 146 -7.67 -6.34 19.72
N TYR A 147 -7.35 -7.22 20.66
CA TYR A 147 -5.98 -7.69 20.94
C TYR A 147 -5.60 -8.98 20.21
N ASN A 148 -6.35 -9.40 19.19
CA ASN A 148 -6.05 -10.60 18.41
C ASN A 148 -5.22 -10.23 17.17
N PRO A 149 -3.90 -10.51 17.14
CA PRO A 149 -3.03 -10.10 16.03
C PRO A 149 -3.35 -10.81 14.71
N SER A 150 -4.11 -11.90 14.73
CA SER A 150 -4.56 -12.57 13.50
C SER A 150 -5.76 -11.91 12.83
N LEU A 151 -6.48 -11.03 13.52
CA LEU A 151 -7.72 -10.44 13.03
C LEU A 151 -7.76 -8.90 13.13
N SER A 152 -7.06 -8.33 14.10
CA SER A 152 -7.09 -6.90 14.42
C SER A 152 -5.93 -6.16 13.79
N ILE A 153 -6.23 -5.10 13.04
CA ILE A 153 -5.23 -4.16 12.52
C ILE A 153 -4.68 -3.20 13.60
N ALA A 154 -5.05 -3.37 14.87
CA ALA A 154 -4.67 -2.44 15.93
C ALA A 154 -3.15 -2.27 16.05
N GLY A 155 -2.36 -3.34 15.88
CA GLY A 155 -0.90 -3.28 15.87
C GLY A 155 -0.33 -2.37 14.78
N TYR A 156 -0.89 -2.41 13.57
CA TYR A 156 -0.49 -1.50 12.49
C TYR A 156 -0.81 -0.02 12.80
N CYS A 157 -1.85 0.20 13.61
CA CYS A 157 -2.35 1.50 14.05
C CYS A 157 -1.89 1.87 15.47
N ALA A 158 -0.79 1.30 15.98
CA ALA A 158 -0.40 1.44 17.39
C ALA A 158 -0.10 2.89 17.81
N GLU A 159 0.12 3.80 16.85
CA GLU A 159 0.20 5.24 17.11
C GLU A 159 -1.01 5.76 17.87
N ARG A 160 -2.19 5.21 17.60
CA ARG A 160 -3.46 5.65 18.20
C ARG A 160 -3.59 5.38 19.69
N VAL A 161 -2.74 4.50 20.21
CA VAL A 161 -2.63 4.24 21.65
C VAL A 161 -2.14 5.49 22.40
N TYR A 162 -1.43 6.40 21.73
CA TYR A 162 -0.91 7.63 22.33
C TYR A 162 -2.03 8.50 22.92
N GLY A 163 -2.06 8.69 24.24
CA GLY A 163 -3.12 9.41 24.95
C GLY A 163 -4.46 8.68 25.05
N ASP A 164 -4.58 7.41 24.63
CA ASP A 164 -5.79 6.59 24.81
C ASP A 164 -5.71 5.74 26.09
N ALA A 165 -6.18 6.30 27.20
CA ALA A 165 -6.15 5.64 28.51
C ALA A 165 -6.98 4.35 28.58
N ALA A 166 -7.88 4.07 27.63
CA ALA A 166 -8.69 2.86 27.62
C ALA A 166 -7.91 1.63 27.13
N VAL A 167 -6.79 1.82 26.43
CA VAL A 167 -5.94 0.74 25.94
C VAL A 167 -4.93 0.33 27.01
N ASP A 168 -4.87 -0.98 27.29
CA ASP A 168 -3.85 -1.56 28.16
C ASP A 168 -2.55 -1.77 27.36
N THR A 169 -1.57 -0.89 27.59
CA THR A 169 -0.29 -0.91 26.88
C THR A 169 0.52 -2.18 27.13
N ALA A 170 0.40 -2.82 28.29
CA ALA A 170 1.10 -4.07 28.58
C ALA A 170 0.56 -5.20 27.69
N ARG A 171 -0.77 -5.37 27.72
CA ARG A 171 -1.47 -6.34 26.87
C ARG A 171 -1.27 -6.05 25.38
N PHE A 172 -1.21 -4.77 25.00
CA PHE A 172 -0.98 -4.37 23.62
C PHE A 172 0.41 -4.76 23.14
N LEU A 173 1.46 -4.48 23.93
CA LEU A 173 2.83 -4.89 23.61
C LEU A 173 2.92 -6.42 23.52
N ASP A 174 2.28 -7.14 24.45
CA ASP A 174 2.26 -8.61 24.44
C ASP A 174 1.62 -9.19 23.18
N ALA A 175 0.53 -8.56 22.71
CA ALA A 175 -0.24 -9.02 21.55
C ALA A 175 0.41 -8.65 20.21
N PHE A 176 1.01 -7.47 20.09
CA PHE A 176 1.37 -6.88 18.79
C PHE A 176 2.87 -6.71 18.55
N GLN A 177 3.72 -7.03 19.52
CA GLN A 177 5.16 -7.04 19.27
C GLN A 177 5.56 -8.22 18.38
N ALA A 178 6.24 -7.92 17.27
CA ALA A 178 6.80 -8.90 16.37
C ALA A 178 8.17 -9.42 16.87
N PRO A 179 8.67 -10.57 16.39
CA PRO A 179 9.95 -11.17 16.81
C PRO A 179 11.17 -10.28 16.61
N ASN A 180 11.10 -9.28 15.72
CA ASN A 180 12.18 -8.31 15.50
C ASN A 180 12.14 -7.13 16.49
N GLY A 181 11.27 -7.18 17.50
CA GLY A 181 11.12 -6.15 18.53
C GLY A 181 10.13 -5.03 18.16
N SER A 182 9.80 -4.86 16.88
CA SER A 182 8.85 -3.84 16.41
C SER A 182 7.41 -4.11 16.85
N ILE A 183 6.56 -3.09 16.77
CA ILE A 183 5.11 -3.28 16.77
C ILE A 183 4.65 -3.45 15.31
N ALA A 184 4.14 -4.63 14.99
CA ALA A 184 3.57 -4.96 13.69
C ALA A 184 4.45 -4.60 12.48
N ASN A 185 5.79 -4.69 12.61
CA ASN A 185 6.75 -4.35 11.55
C ASN A 185 6.59 -2.94 10.98
N SER A 186 6.00 -2.02 11.75
CA SER A 186 5.79 -0.63 11.34
C SER A 186 6.63 0.31 12.21
N PRO A 187 7.63 1.01 11.63
CA PRO A 187 8.52 1.88 12.39
C PRO A 187 7.78 3.04 13.09
N GLY A 188 6.84 3.71 12.42
CA GLY A 188 6.05 4.80 13.01
C GLY A 188 5.17 4.33 14.17
N ALA A 189 4.50 3.18 14.00
CA ALA A 189 3.69 2.55 15.05
C ALA A 189 4.56 2.21 16.27
N SER A 190 5.72 1.62 16.03
CA SER A 190 6.72 1.26 17.05
C SER A 190 7.21 2.48 17.82
N ALA A 191 7.55 3.56 17.12
CA ALA A 191 8.08 4.79 17.69
C ALA A 191 7.05 5.49 18.58
N VAL A 192 5.86 5.74 18.06
CA VAL A 192 4.82 6.45 18.81
C VAL A 192 4.31 5.60 19.98
N PHE A 193 4.19 4.28 19.82
CA PHE A 193 3.83 3.39 20.92
C PHE A 193 4.87 3.44 22.05
N LEU A 194 6.17 3.44 21.72
CA LEU A 194 7.23 3.60 22.71
C LEU A 194 7.12 4.94 23.45
N LEU A 195 6.84 6.04 22.73
CA LEU A 195 6.63 7.35 23.34
C LEU A 195 5.45 7.38 24.31
N GLU A 196 4.33 6.75 23.93
CA GLU A 196 3.17 6.63 24.82
C GLU A 196 3.51 5.81 26.07
N TYR A 197 4.22 4.71 25.87
CA TYR A 197 4.64 3.86 26.95
C TYR A 197 5.49 4.62 27.98
N GLU A 198 6.50 5.34 27.50
CA GLU A 198 7.37 6.19 28.33
C GLU A 198 6.57 7.31 29.00
N HIS A 199 5.63 7.93 28.28
CA HIS A 199 4.78 8.99 28.80
C HIS A 199 3.92 8.52 30.00
N ARG A 200 3.42 7.29 29.98
CA ARG A 200 2.64 6.72 31.10
C ARG A 200 3.50 6.33 32.33
N GLY A 201 4.82 6.26 32.18
CA GLY A 201 5.74 5.97 33.29
C GLY A 201 5.51 4.63 33.98
N ARG A 202 4.93 3.64 33.28
CA ARG A 202 4.57 2.34 33.88
C ARG A 202 5.76 1.38 33.91
N PRO A 203 5.89 0.52 34.93
CA PRO A 203 6.83 -0.59 34.92
C PRO A 203 6.30 -1.73 34.02
N LEU A 204 7.13 -2.23 33.10
CA LEU A 204 6.90 -3.45 32.32
C LEU A 204 8.15 -4.32 32.33
N ASP A 205 8.00 -5.52 31.75
CA ASP A 205 9.10 -6.37 31.33
C ASP A 205 10.15 -5.55 30.54
N GLY A 206 11.30 -5.30 31.19
CA GLY A 206 12.37 -4.51 30.64
C GLY A 206 12.96 -5.09 29.36
N ARG A 207 12.76 -6.39 29.09
CA ARG A 207 13.29 -7.05 27.90
C ARG A 207 12.55 -6.64 26.63
N ARG A 208 11.22 -6.79 26.59
CA ARG A 208 10.41 -6.45 25.40
C ARG A 208 10.56 -4.98 25.00
N LEU A 209 10.61 -4.09 25.99
CA LEU A 209 10.87 -2.66 25.77
C LEU A 209 12.29 -2.39 25.27
N ALA A 210 13.28 -3.13 25.76
CA ALA A 210 14.64 -3.04 25.24
C ALA A 210 14.71 -3.49 23.77
N GLU A 211 14.04 -4.59 23.41
CA GLU A 211 13.96 -5.07 22.03
C GLU A 211 13.26 -4.06 21.10
N LEU A 212 12.16 -3.43 21.54
CA LEU A 212 11.49 -2.35 20.78
C LEU A 212 12.40 -1.14 20.59
N ARG A 213 13.15 -0.75 21.63
CA ARG A 213 14.10 0.36 21.56
C ARG A 213 15.27 0.03 20.64
N GLU A 214 15.82 -1.18 20.73
CA GLU A 214 16.90 -1.64 19.86
C GLU A 214 16.47 -1.65 18.39
N TYR A 215 15.25 -2.14 18.11
CA TYR A 215 14.66 -2.07 16.78
C TYR A 215 14.67 -0.63 16.23
N LEU A 216 14.18 0.34 17.02
CA LEU A 216 14.14 1.76 16.63
C LEU A 216 15.55 2.38 16.49
N HIS A 217 16.46 2.07 17.42
CA HIS A 217 17.84 2.56 17.41
C HIS A 217 18.66 2.01 16.23
N SER A 218 18.26 0.86 15.68
CA SER A 218 18.90 0.27 14.49
C SER A 218 18.43 0.87 13.16
N ARG A 219 17.39 1.72 13.16
CA ARG A 219 16.81 2.26 11.92
C ARG A 219 17.76 3.27 11.27
N VAL A 220 17.79 3.22 9.93
CA VAL A 220 18.37 4.26 9.08
C VAL A 220 17.29 4.77 8.13
N PRO A 221 17.29 6.05 7.75
CA PRO A 221 16.21 6.64 6.96
C PRO A 221 15.97 5.94 5.62
N GLU A 222 17.04 5.50 4.95
CA GLU A 222 17.00 4.85 3.63
C GLU A 222 16.20 3.54 3.63
N ASP A 223 16.16 2.86 4.78
CA ASP A 223 15.48 1.58 4.97
C ASP A 223 14.22 1.73 5.87
N THR A 224 13.85 2.96 6.22
CA THR A 224 12.66 3.24 7.05
C THR A 224 11.47 3.57 6.15
N ALA A 225 10.77 2.52 5.72
CA ALA A 225 9.49 2.61 5.05
C ALA A 225 8.32 2.51 6.05
N TYR A 226 7.07 2.53 5.56
CA TYR A 226 5.89 2.39 6.43
C TYR A 226 5.73 0.99 7.05
N LEU A 227 6.39 0.00 6.43
CA LEU A 227 6.61 -1.37 6.91
C LEU A 227 8.08 -1.74 6.66
N ASP A 228 8.62 -2.70 7.42
CA ASP A 228 10.01 -3.14 7.25
C ASP A 228 10.29 -3.74 5.86
N GLN A 229 9.42 -4.63 5.39
CA GLN A 229 9.55 -5.38 4.14
C GLN A 229 8.21 -6.00 3.73
N VAL A 230 8.06 -6.38 2.46
CA VAL A 230 6.82 -6.96 1.92
C VAL A 230 7.09 -8.12 0.95
N PRO A 231 7.85 -9.15 1.40
CA PRO A 231 8.37 -10.19 0.51
C PRO A 231 7.27 -10.97 -0.20
N HIS A 232 6.10 -11.20 0.44
CA HIS A 232 5.02 -11.96 -0.20
C HIS A 232 4.32 -11.17 -1.28
N PHE A 233 4.15 -9.86 -1.09
CA PHE A 233 3.63 -8.97 -2.13
C PHE A 233 4.58 -8.87 -3.31
N VAL A 234 5.88 -8.60 -3.07
CA VAL A 234 6.89 -8.56 -4.14
C VAL A 234 6.92 -9.89 -4.90
N THR A 235 6.90 -11.02 -4.20
CA THR A 235 6.95 -12.35 -4.80
C THR A 235 5.68 -12.63 -5.62
N ALA A 236 4.49 -12.47 -5.05
CA ALA A 236 3.23 -12.76 -5.74
C ALA A 236 3.06 -11.91 -7.00
N TRP A 237 3.29 -10.60 -6.92
CA TRP A 237 3.17 -9.71 -8.06
C TRP A 237 4.23 -10.01 -9.12
N THR A 238 5.49 -10.25 -8.72
CA THR A 238 6.54 -10.63 -9.68
C THR A 238 6.15 -11.87 -10.47
N VAL A 239 5.62 -12.90 -9.80
CA VAL A 239 5.15 -14.12 -10.46
C VAL A 239 4.00 -13.82 -11.44
N MET A 240 2.97 -13.11 -10.98
CA MET A 240 1.79 -12.80 -11.79
C MET A 240 2.16 -12.00 -13.05
N PHE A 241 2.98 -10.96 -12.92
CA PHE A 241 3.37 -10.14 -14.07
C PHE A 241 4.41 -10.83 -14.95
N HIS A 242 5.37 -11.58 -14.40
CA HIS A 242 6.30 -12.32 -15.24
C HIS A 242 5.59 -13.41 -16.07
N HIS A 243 4.53 -14.02 -15.52
CA HIS A 243 3.71 -14.99 -16.24
C HIS A 243 3.07 -14.43 -17.52
N GLU A 244 2.89 -13.11 -17.60
CA GLU A 244 2.41 -12.42 -18.80
C GLU A 244 3.38 -12.54 -20.00
N LEU A 245 4.63 -13.00 -19.81
CA LEU A 245 5.53 -13.26 -20.93
C LEU A 245 5.30 -14.62 -21.60
N GLY A 246 4.56 -15.54 -20.97
CA GLY A 246 4.30 -16.88 -21.52
C GLY A 246 5.56 -17.73 -21.75
N THR A 247 6.71 -17.33 -21.20
CA THR A 247 7.98 -18.03 -21.40
C THR A 247 8.12 -19.23 -20.48
N ALA A 248 8.87 -20.25 -20.92
CA ALA A 248 9.25 -21.39 -20.08
C ALA A 248 10.21 -21.04 -18.93
N GLN A 249 10.84 -19.84 -18.98
CA GLN A 249 11.66 -19.34 -17.88
C GLN A 249 10.77 -19.04 -16.67
N GLY A 250 11.18 -19.54 -15.51
CA GLY A 250 10.51 -19.23 -14.25
C GLY A 250 10.62 -17.73 -13.91
N PRO A 251 9.75 -17.23 -13.02
CA PRO A 251 9.82 -15.85 -12.56
C PRO A 251 11.16 -15.57 -11.87
N PRO A 252 11.63 -14.31 -11.86
CA PRO A 252 12.89 -13.91 -11.22
C PRO A 252 12.76 -13.87 -9.68
N CYS A 253 12.14 -14.90 -9.10
CA CYS A 253 12.02 -15.12 -7.66
C CYS A 253 12.94 -16.26 -7.24
N THR A 254 13.49 -16.18 -6.04
CA THR A 254 14.25 -17.32 -5.50
C THR A 254 13.30 -18.48 -5.18
N PRO A 255 13.74 -19.76 -5.31
CA PRO A 255 12.93 -20.90 -4.90
C PRO A 255 12.44 -20.77 -3.46
N ARG A 256 13.32 -20.28 -2.57
CA ARG A 256 13.02 -20.03 -1.16
C ARG A 256 11.85 -19.06 -0.95
N ALA A 257 11.83 -17.92 -1.66
CA ALA A 257 10.73 -16.95 -1.53
C ALA A 257 9.39 -17.57 -1.94
N LEU A 258 9.39 -18.38 -3.00
CA LEU A 258 8.19 -19.09 -3.42
C LEU A 258 7.77 -20.21 -2.44
N ASP A 259 8.73 -20.92 -1.82
CA ASP A 259 8.48 -21.90 -0.76
C ASP A 259 7.86 -21.24 0.48
N GLU A 260 8.40 -20.09 0.89
CA GLU A 260 7.93 -19.30 2.03
C GLU A 260 6.51 -18.78 1.78
N LEU A 261 6.24 -18.20 0.61
CA LEU A 261 4.90 -17.74 0.22
C LEU A 261 3.87 -18.88 0.22
N SER A 262 4.21 -20.03 -0.37
CA SER A 262 3.31 -21.20 -0.41
C SER A 262 3.05 -21.80 0.98
N ARG A 263 4.07 -21.81 1.85
CA ARG A 263 3.91 -22.24 3.24
C ARG A 263 2.98 -21.30 4.01
N ASP A 264 3.23 -20.00 3.92
CA ASP A 264 2.52 -18.99 4.72
C ASP A 264 1.08 -18.79 4.23
N LEU A 265 0.74 -19.19 3.00
CA LEU A 265 -0.66 -19.30 2.54
C LEU A 265 -1.51 -20.22 3.42
N HIS A 266 -0.89 -21.18 4.12
CA HIS A 266 -1.56 -22.10 5.04
C HIS A 266 -1.58 -21.56 6.48
N HIS A 267 -1.44 -20.25 6.67
CA HIS A 267 -1.55 -19.61 7.98
C HIS A 267 -2.87 -20.02 8.67
N PRO A 268 -2.90 -20.32 9.99
CA PRO A 268 -4.10 -20.78 10.67
C PRO A 268 -5.30 -19.84 10.57
N SER A 269 -5.05 -18.55 10.33
CA SER A 269 -6.12 -17.59 10.09
C SER A 269 -6.86 -17.86 8.76
N GLY A 270 -6.28 -18.55 7.79
CA GLY A 270 -6.79 -18.66 6.42
C GLY A 270 -6.47 -17.47 5.52
N LEU A 271 -5.79 -16.45 6.04
CA LEU A 271 -5.33 -15.27 5.31
C LEU A 271 -3.82 -15.13 5.42
N LEU A 272 -3.18 -14.76 4.31
CA LEU A 272 -1.77 -14.42 4.20
C LEU A 272 -1.58 -12.90 4.36
N CYS A 273 -0.55 -12.51 5.13
CA CYS A 273 -0.10 -11.13 5.24
C CYS A 273 1.06 -10.87 4.27
N THR A 274 1.14 -9.65 3.74
CA THR A 274 2.18 -9.19 2.81
C THR A 274 3.64 -9.31 3.34
N ILE A 275 3.84 -9.22 4.66
CA ILE A 275 5.17 -9.23 5.30
C ILE A 275 5.71 -10.66 5.51
N GLY A 276 4.82 -11.64 5.68
CA GLY A 276 5.14 -13.03 5.99
C GLY A 276 5.15 -13.40 7.47
N ALA A 277 5.62 -14.61 7.78
CA ALA A 277 5.57 -15.17 9.12
C ALA A 277 6.26 -14.29 10.18
N GLY A 278 5.65 -14.21 11.37
CA GLY A 278 6.16 -13.44 12.51
C GLY A 278 5.66 -12.00 12.58
N THR A 279 4.92 -11.51 11.59
CA THR A 279 4.23 -10.23 11.73
C THR A 279 2.98 -10.36 12.62
N THR A 280 2.53 -9.22 13.16
CA THR A 280 1.26 -9.07 13.91
C THR A 280 0.25 -8.19 13.16
N ILE A 281 0.50 -7.94 11.87
CA ILE A 281 -0.52 -7.45 10.94
C ILE A 281 -1.37 -8.63 10.49
N PRO A 282 -2.71 -8.54 10.55
CA PRO A 282 -3.56 -9.62 10.08
C PRO A 282 -3.39 -9.82 8.57
N GLY A 283 -3.55 -11.06 8.11
CA GLY A 283 -3.62 -11.34 6.68
C GLY A 283 -4.85 -10.70 6.04
N ASP A 284 -4.83 -10.59 4.72
CA ASP A 284 -5.87 -9.93 3.94
C ASP A 284 -6.23 -10.71 2.67
N THR A 285 -7.42 -10.46 2.13
CA THR A 285 -7.92 -11.19 0.95
C THR A 285 -7.13 -10.88 -0.32
N ASP A 286 -6.59 -9.66 -0.48
CA ASP A 286 -5.86 -9.23 -1.67
C ASP A 286 -4.55 -10.01 -1.80
N SER A 287 -3.72 -9.93 -0.75
CA SER A 287 -2.45 -10.65 -0.66
C SER A 287 -2.67 -12.16 -0.75
N THR A 288 -3.71 -12.68 -0.10
CA THR A 288 -4.03 -14.12 -0.17
C THR A 288 -4.41 -14.56 -1.58
N ALA A 289 -5.28 -13.81 -2.26
CA ALA A 289 -5.70 -14.13 -3.63
C ALA A 289 -4.52 -14.12 -4.60
N CYS A 290 -3.71 -13.06 -4.58
CA CYS A 290 -2.53 -12.92 -5.43
C CYS A 290 -1.48 -13.99 -5.16
N ALA A 291 -1.18 -14.27 -3.89
CA ALA A 291 -0.25 -15.32 -3.51
C ALA A 291 -0.76 -16.70 -3.94
N ALA A 292 -2.06 -16.98 -3.81
CA ALA A 292 -2.66 -18.23 -4.23
C ALA A 292 -2.64 -18.39 -5.77
N VAL A 293 -2.85 -17.32 -6.52
CA VAL A 293 -2.64 -17.28 -7.98
C VAL A 293 -1.18 -17.57 -8.33
N ALA A 294 -0.23 -16.88 -7.69
CA ALA A 294 1.21 -17.06 -7.91
C ALA A 294 1.69 -18.50 -7.58
N ALA A 295 1.19 -19.08 -6.49
CA ALA A 295 1.47 -20.46 -6.14
C ALA A 295 0.97 -21.43 -7.23
N ARG A 296 -0.26 -21.25 -7.75
CA ARG A 296 -0.78 -22.07 -8.85
C ARG A 296 0.05 -21.93 -10.14
N ILE A 297 0.43 -20.70 -10.52
CA ILE A 297 1.29 -20.44 -11.68
C ILE A 297 2.62 -21.19 -11.58
N THR A 298 3.17 -21.30 -10.37
CA THR A 298 4.47 -21.93 -10.10
C THR A 298 4.38 -23.41 -9.71
N GLY A 299 3.18 -24.01 -9.80
CA GLY A 299 2.96 -25.42 -9.45
C GLY A 299 3.11 -25.73 -7.95
N ARG A 300 2.95 -24.72 -7.10
CA ARG A 300 3.07 -24.84 -5.64
C ARG A 300 1.70 -25.02 -4.97
N PRO A 301 1.63 -25.70 -3.82
CA PRO A 301 0.39 -25.85 -3.06
C PRO A 301 -0.20 -24.49 -2.65
N ALA A 302 -1.51 -24.37 -2.76
CA ALA A 302 -2.28 -23.24 -2.26
C ALA A 302 -3.63 -23.75 -1.70
N PRO A 303 -4.18 -23.11 -0.66
CA PRO A 303 -5.52 -23.42 -0.18
C PRO A 303 -6.58 -23.07 -1.24
N SER A 304 -7.76 -23.71 -1.12
CA SER A 304 -8.91 -23.34 -1.93
C SER A 304 -9.42 -21.94 -1.55
N ALA A 305 -9.94 -21.21 -2.54
CA ALA A 305 -10.63 -19.95 -2.36
C ALA A 305 -11.81 -20.03 -1.36
N ALA A 306 -12.35 -21.23 -1.10
CA ALA A 306 -13.41 -21.43 -0.09
C ALA A 306 -12.97 -21.04 1.34
N THR A 307 -11.67 -21.05 1.61
CA THR A 307 -11.12 -20.55 2.89
C THR A 307 -11.37 -19.04 3.10
N LEU A 308 -11.67 -18.31 2.03
CA LEU A 308 -11.94 -16.87 2.03
C LEU A 308 -13.43 -16.52 2.12
N ASP A 309 -14.35 -17.49 2.16
CA ASP A 309 -15.79 -17.22 2.12
C ASP A 309 -16.27 -16.36 3.31
N ARG A 310 -15.58 -16.43 4.45
CA ARG A 310 -15.84 -15.55 5.60
C ARG A 310 -15.58 -14.06 5.32
N MET A 311 -14.86 -13.75 4.24
CA MET A 311 -14.54 -12.40 3.80
C MET A 311 -15.57 -11.86 2.81
N ILE A 312 -16.58 -12.64 2.42
CA ILE A 312 -17.69 -12.15 1.60
C ILE A 312 -18.48 -11.12 2.41
N GLU A 313 -18.73 -9.95 1.81
CA GLU A 313 -19.55 -8.90 2.40
C GLU A 313 -20.95 -9.47 2.75
N PRO A 314 -21.42 -9.38 4.00
CA PRO A 314 -22.75 -9.85 4.37
C PRO A 314 -23.84 -9.22 3.50
N GLY A 315 -24.55 -10.06 2.74
CA GLY A 315 -25.59 -9.60 1.81
C GLY A 315 -25.04 -8.94 0.53
N GLY A 316 -23.75 -9.04 0.26
CA GLY A 316 -23.09 -8.50 -0.92
C GLY A 316 -22.50 -9.56 -1.85
N ASP A 317 -22.07 -9.09 -3.03
CA ASP A 317 -21.48 -9.90 -4.11
C ASP A 317 -19.93 -9.73 -4.16
N ALA A 318 -19.31 -9.17 -3.12
CA ALA A 318 -17.89 -8.81 -3.08
C ALA A 318 -17.18 -9.38 -1.87
N TYR A 319 -15.87 -9.61 -2.01
CA TYR A 319 -14.98 -9.92 -0.92
C TYR A 319 -14.39 -8.65 -0.32
N ARG A 320 -14.35 -8.61 1.01
CA ARG A 320 -13.63 -7.62 1.79
C ARG A 320 -12.13 -7.84 1.69
N THR A 321 -11.32 -6.78 1.75
CA THR A 321 -9.86 -6.91 1.93
C THR A 321 -9.53 -7.25 3.38
N PHE A 322 -10.05 -6.48 4.35
CA PHE A 322 -9.91 -6.72 5.79
C PHE A 322 -11.28 -6.91 6.46
N LEU A 323 -11.32 -7.59 7.60
CA LEU A 323 -12.57 -7.82 8.34
C LEU A 323 -13.25 -6.51 8.80
N PHE A 324 -12.45 -5.50 9.16
CA PHE A 324 -12.89 -4.18 9.64
C PHE A 324 -12.60 -3.08 8.62
N GLU A 325 -13.23 -3.20 7.46
CA GLU A 325 -13.20 -2.14 6.45
C GLU A 325 -14.58 -1.55 6.20
N HIS A 326 -14.59 -0.34 5.64
CA HIS A 326 -15.83 0.36 5.32
C HIS A 326 -16.37 -0.05 3.94
N ASP A 327 -15.49 -0.13 2.93
CA ASP A 327 -15.85 -0.47 1.56
C ASP A 327 -14.94 -1.57 0.99
N PRO A 328 -15.52 -2.54 0.24
CA PRO A 328 -14.75 -3.52 -0.52
C PRO A 328 -13.81 -2.87 -1.54
N SER A 329 -12.65 -3.47 -1.76
CA SER A 329 -11.69 -2.97 -2.76
C SER A 329 -12.01 -3.48 -4.17
N LEU A 330 -11.91 -2.59 -5.16
CA LEU A 330 -11.98 -2.96 -6.57
C LEU A 330 -10.91 -4.00 -6.93
N THR A 331 -9.65 -3.77 -6.57
CA THR A 331 -8.52 -4.63 -7.00
C THR A 331 -8.50 -5.97 -6.27
N THR A 332 -8.88 -6.02 -5.00
CA THR A 332 -9.10 -7.29 -4.27
C THR A 332 -10.10 -8.19 -4.98
N ASN A 333 -11.17 -7.62 -5.50
CA ASN A 333 -12.18 -8.39 -6.21
C ASN A 333 -11.75 -8.75 -7.65
N ILE A 334 -10.88 -7.96 -8.30
CA ILE A 334 -10.21 -8.36 -9.55
C ILE A 334 -9.33 -9.60 -9.31
N HIS A 335 -8.52 -9.60 -8.24
CA HIS A 335 -7.65 -10.73 -7.92
C HIS A 335 -8.44 -11.97 -7.45
N MET A 336 -9.53 -11.78 -6.71
CA MET A 336 -10.45 -12.86 -6.37
C MET A 336 -11.09 -13.47 -7.62
N ALA A 337 -11.51 -12.66 -8.60
CA ALA A 337 -12.03 -13.18 -9.86
C ALA A 337 -10.98 -14.04 -10.60
N ALA A 338 -9.71 -13.61 -10.61
CA ALA A 338 -8.61 -14.42 -11.17
C ALA A 338 -8.47 -15.78 -10.46
N LEU A 339 -8.50 -15.77 -9.12
CA LEU A 339 -8.39 -16.99 -8.32
C LEU A 339 -9.57 -17.93 -8.55
N LEU A 340 -10.81 -17.42 -8.56
CA LEU A 340 -12.02 -18.21 -8.74
C LEU A 340 -12.09 -18.82 -10.15
N ASP A 341 -11.65 -18.10 -11.18
CA ASP A 341 -11.54 -18.63 -12.54
C ASP A 341 -10.53 -19.78 -12.63
N LEU A 342 -9.35 -19.66 -11.99
CA LEU A 342 -8.35 -20.72 -11.92
C LEU A 342 -8.85 -21.97 -11.18
N GLU A 343 -9.79 -21.81 -10.24
CA GLU A 343 -10.46 -22.94 -9.55
C GLU A 343 -11.68 -23.46 -10.31
N HIS A 344 -12.03 -22.85 -11.44
CA HIS A 344 -13.27 -23.12 -12.18
C HIS A 344 -14.54 -22.97 -11.33
N ASP A 345 -14.53 -22.08 -10.35
CA ASP A 345 -15.70 -21.81 -9.50
C ASP A 345 -16.59 -20.71 -10.09
N HIS A 346 -17.37 -21.09 -11.09
CA HIS A 346 -18.30 -20.18 -11.75
C HIS A 346 -19.42 -19.68 -10.81
N SER A 347 -19.73 -20.42 -9.73
CA SER A 347 -20.80 -20.07 -8.78
C SER A 347 -20.44 -18.85 -7.95
N ARG A 348 -19.18 -18.74 -7.51
CA ARG A 348 -18.64 -17.61 -6.75
C ARG A 348 -18.10 -16.51 -7.66
N LEU A 349 -17.60 -16.85 -8.84
CA LEU A 349 -17.11 -15.89 -9.82
C LEU A 349 -18.22 -14.96 -10.33
N SER A 350 -19.40 -15.50 -10.64
CA SER A 350 -20.48 -14.72 -11.27
C SER A 350 -20.97 -13.53 -10.42
N PRO A 351 -21.22 -13.67 -9.10
CA PRO A 351 -21.47 -12.54 -8.20
C PRO A 351 -20.36 -11.49 -8.24
N VAL A 352 -19.10 -11.90 -8.10
CA VAL A 352 -17.95 -10.97 -8.11
C VAL A 352 -17.89 -10.17 -9.40
N LEU A 353 -18.06 -10.81 -10.56
CA LEU A 353 -18.08 -10.11 -11.86
C LEU A 353 -19.25 -9.12 -11.97
N ARG A 354 -20.43 -9.45 -11.42
CA ARG A 354 -21.57 -8.54 -11.36
C ARG A 354 -21.25 -7.33 -10.50
N TRP A 355 -20.69 -7.55 -9.31
CA TRP A 355 -20.26 -6.47 -8.44
C TRP A 355 -19.22 -5.57 -9.13
N LEU A 356 -18.18 -6.15 -9.72
CA LEU A 356 -17.16 -5.39 -10.48
C LEU A 356 -17.81 -4.53 -11.57
N LYS A 357 -18.81 -5.05 -12.29
CA LYS A 357 -19.55 -4.28 -13.30
C LYS A 357 -20.25 -3.05 -12.70
N THR A 358 -20.85 -3.17 -11.52
CA THR A 358 -21.45 -2.01 -10.83
C THR A 358 -20.41 -0.96 -10.42
N GLN A 359 -19.16 -1.36 -10.19
CA GLN A 359 -18.08 -0.44 -9.84
C GLN A 359 -17.50 0.28 -11.06
N THR A 360 -17.70 -0.22 -12.28
CA THR A 360 -17.16 0.39 -13.51
C THR A 360 -17.92 1.63 -14.04
N THR A 361 -18.85 2.20 -13.26
CA THR A 361 -19.50 3.47 -13.64
C THR A 361 -18.47 4.62 -13.67
N PRO A 362 -18.61 5.64 -14.54
CA PRO A 362 -17.56 6.65 -14.79
C PRO A 362 -16.99 7.36 -13.55
N HIS A 363 -17.77 7.48 -12.47
CA HIS A 363 -17.33 8.09 -11.21
C HIS A 363 -16.72 7.12 -10.19
N ARG A 364 -16.93 5.80 -10.33
CA ARG A 364 -16.47 4.77 -9.37
C ARG A 364 -15.31 3.93 -9.89
N ALA A 365 -15.16 3.82 -11.22
CA ALA A 365 -14.10 3.04 -11.86
C ALA A 365 -12.68 3.61 -11.62
N GLN A 366 -12.57 4.83 -11.09
CA GLN A 366 -11.33 5.59 -11.01
C GLN A 366 -10.62 5.52 -9.64
N THR A 367 -11.24 4.92 -8.62
CA THR A 367 -10.72 4.97 -7.24
C THR A 367 -10.35 3.59 -6.71
N CYS A 368 -9.06 3.23 -6.83
CA CYS A 368 -8.48 2.13 -6.06
C CYS A 368 -8.09 2.64 -4.66
N LYS A 369 -8.35 1.87 -3.61
CA LYS A 369 -7.99 2.25 -2.23
C LYS A 369 -6.53 1.89 -1.86
N TRP A 370 -5.83 1.18 -2.74
CA TRP A 370 -4.45 0.70 -2.51
C TRP A 370 -3.41 1.35 -3.42
N HIS A 371 -3.84 2.05 -4.47
CA HIS A 371 -2.97 2.69 -5.44
C HIS A 371 -3.57 4.01 -5.92
N LEU A 372 -2.75 5.04 -6.03
CA LEU A 372 -3.15 6.39 -6.43
C LEU A 372 -3.60 6.45 -7.89
N SER A 373 -2.93 5.69 -8.77
CA SER A 373 -3.20 5.74 -10.20
C SER A 373 -4.35 4.80 -10.62
N PRO A 374 -5.33 5.30 -11.40
CA PRO A 374 -6.31 4.47 -12.09
C PRO A 374 -5.68 3.48 -13.08
N ALA A 375 -4.47 3.75 -13.59
CA ALA A 375 -3.77 2.88 -14.53
C ALA A 375 -3.54 1.47 -13.95
N TYR A 376 -3.29 1.37 -12.64
CA TYR A 376 -3.15 0.09 -11.96
C TYR A 376 -4.45 -0.72 -12.02
N ALA A 377 -5.57 -0.16 -11.55
CA ALA A 377 -6.85 -0.86 -11.51
C ALA A 377 -7.38 -1.20 -12.91
N LEU A 378 -7.25 -0.28 -13.87
CA LEU A 378 -7.66 -0.51 -15.26
C LEU A 378 -6.77 -1.55 -15.95
N GLY A 379 -5.45 -1.47 -15.75
CA GLY A 379 -4.48 -2.43 -16.29
C GLY A 379 -4.75 -3.84 -15.78
N GLU A 380 -4.94 -4.00 -14.46
CA GLU A 380 -5.31 -5.27 -13.84
C GLU A 380 -6.67 -5.79 -14.33
N MET A 381 -7.68 -4.93 -14.42
CA MET A 381 -9.00 -5.29 -14.94
C MET A 381 -8.88 -5.83 -16.37
N ALA A 382 -8.20 -5.12 -17.27
CA ALA A 382 -8.01 -5.58 -18.65
C ALA A 382 -7.20 -6.89 -18.70
N ARG A 383 -6.11 -6.98 -17.94
CA ARG A 383 -5.22 -8.15 -17.90
C ARG A 383 -5.95 -9.40 -17.43
N VAL A 384 -6.58 -9.34 -16.27
CA VAL A 384 -7.27 -10.49 -15.66
C VAL A 384 -8.52 -10.87 -16.46
N MET A 385 -9.40 -9.90 -16.74
CA MET A 385 -10.70 -10.19 -17.34
C MET A 385 -10.58 -10.70 -18.78
N SER A 386 -9.49 -10.39 -19.50
CA SER A 386 -9.22 -10.94 -20.83
C SER A 386 -9.08 -12.47 -20.83
N ARG A 387 -8.71 -13.08 -19.70
CA ARG A 387 -8.44 -14.52 -19.57
C ARG A 387 -9.66 -15.33 -19.14
N ILE A 388 -10.65 -14.67 -18.56
CA ILE A 388 -11.86 -15.30 -18.02
C ILE A 388 -12.89 -15.47 -19.13
N ASP A 389 -13.27 -16.71 -19.42
CA ASP A 389 -14.31 -17.02 -20.43
C ASP A 389 -15.72 -16.80 -19.87
N HIS A 390 -16.07 -15.53 -19.66
CA HIS A 390 -17.37 -15.11 -19.16
C HIS A 390 -17.84 -13.79 -19.81
N PRO A 391 -19.10 -13.65 -20.24
CA PRO A 391 -19.58 -12.44 -20.93
C PRO A 391 -19.38 -11.14 -20.14
N LEU A 392 -19.60 -11.16 -18.82
CA LEU A 392 -19.33 -9.99 -17.96
C LEU A 392 -17.83 -9.64 -17.91
N ALA A 393 -16.94 -10.63 -17.88
CA ALA A 393 -15.50 -10.39 -17.87
C ALA A 393 -15.04 -9.79 -19.20
N GLN A 394 -15.52 -10.32 -20.33
CA GLN A 394 -15.24 -9.74 -21.66
C GLN A 394 -15.71 -8.28 -21.76
N SER A 395 -16.89 -7.96 -21.22
CA SER A 395 -17.39 -6.58 -21.15
C SER A 395 -16.52 -5.68 -20.27
N LEU A 396 -16.12 -6.14 -19.08
CA LEU A 396 -15.22 -5.41 -18.17
C LEU A 396 -13.86 -5.14 -18.83
N CYS A 397 -13.29 -6.14 -19.50
CA CYS A 397 -12.03 -6.02 -20.24
C CYS A 397 -12.14 -4.97 -21.35
N THR A 398 -13.22 -5.01 -22.14
CA THR A 398 -13.46 -4.05 -23.23
C THR A 398 -13.58 -2.62 -22.69
N ASP A 399 -14.33 -2.43 -21.60
CA ASP A 399 -14.51 -1.11 -20.98
C ASP A 399 -13.19 -0.57 -20.42
N ALA A 400 -12.41 -1.42 -19.74
CA ALA A 400 -11.12 -1.05 -19.17
C ALA A 400 -10.09 -0.72 -20.27
N SER A 401 -9.99 -1.53 -21.32
CA SER A 401 -9.07 -1.29 -22.43
C SER A 401 -9.42 -0.01 -23.20
N ALA A 402 -10.71 0.28 -23.37
CA ALA A 402 -11.17 1.52 -23.97
C ALA A 402 -10.85 2.75 -23.10
N GLN A 403 -10.90 2.63 -21.77
CA GLN A 403 -10.47 3.69 -20.87
C GLN A 403 -8.97 3.93 -20.94
N ILE A 404 -8.16 2.87 -20.87
CA ILE A 404 -6.69 2.93 -21.04
C ILE A 404 -6.36 3.64 -22.36
N PHE A 405 -7.01 3.27 -23.45
CA PHE A 405 -6.77 3.92 -24.74
C PHE A 405 -7.02 5.43 -24.72
N ARG A 406 -8.08 5.90 -24.05
CA ARG A 406 -8.46 7.32 -23.99
C ARG A 406 -7.55 8.17 -23.10
N THR A 407 -6.81 7.55 -22.18
CA THR A 407 -6.02 8.27 -21.17
C THR A 407 -4.52 8.28 -21.46
N GLN A 408 -4.09 7.79 -22.64
CA GLN A 408 -2.68 7.86 -23.01
C GLN A 408 -2.25 9.32 -23.23
N ASN A 409 -1.13 9.69 -22.62
CA ASN A 409 -0.54 11.01 -22.77
C ASN A 409 0.09 11.19 -24.16
N SER A 410 0.35 12.43 -24.55
CA SER A 410 0.92 12.75 -25.87
C SER A 410 2.35 12.23 -26.07
N ASP A 411 3.06 11.93 -24.98
CA ASP A 411 4.40 11.31 -25.00
C ASP A 411 4.36 9.79 -25.20
N GLY A 412 3.17 9.18 -25.23
CA GLY A 412 2.97 7.74 -25.38
C GLY A 412 2.92 6.95 -24.07
N GLY A 413 3.14 7.57 -22.92
CA GLY A 413 2.99 6.95 -21.61
C GLY A 413 1.61 7.17 -21.00
N TRP A 414 1.46 6.73 -19.75
CA TRP A 414 0.31 6.99 -18.88
C TRP A 414 0.78 7.55 -17.55
N GLY A 415 -0.02 8.49 -17.03
CA GLY A 415 0.08 8.98 -15.66
C GLY A 415 -0.68 10.29 -15.49
N ALA A 416 -1.19 10.52 -14.28
CA ALA A 416 -2.06 11.67 -13.99
C ALA A 416 -1.32 13.02 -14.04
N ASP A 417 -0.08 13.05 -13.55
CA ASP A 417 0.78 14.24 -13.49
C ASP A 417 2.05 14.02 -14.30
N GLY A 418 1.86 13.64 -15.57
CA GLY A 418 2.92 13.16 -16.45
C GLY A 418 3.07 11.64 -16.40
N SER A 419 3.67 11.09 -17.46
CA SER A 419 3.79 9.65 -17.63
C SER A 419 4.84 9.04 -16.70
N THR A 420 4.52 7.89 -16.09
CA THR A 420 5.48 7.12 -15.28
C THR A 420 5.70 5.72 -15.87
N ALA A 421 6.82 5.10 -15.53
CA ALA A 421 7.13 3.74 -15.97
C ALA A 421 6.12 2.71 -15.44
N GLU A 422 5.73 2.81 -14.16
CA GLU A 422 4.78 1.90 -13.51
C GLU A 422 3.39 1.97 -14.15
N GLU A 423 2.83 3.18 -14.29
CA GLU A 423 1.49 3.37 -14.88
C GLU A 423 1.44 3.00 -16.37
N THR A 424 2.51 3.32 -17.11
CA THR A 424 2.64 2.94 -18.51
C THR A 424 2.74 1.43 -18.67
N ALA A 425 3.48 0.75 -17.80
CA ALA A 425 3.63 -0.69 -17.84
C ALA A 425 2.31 -1.42 -17.54
N TYR A 426 1.58 -1.03 -16.49
CA TYR A 426 0.26 -1.59 -16.19
C TYR A 426 -0.71 -1.45 -17.36
N SER A 427 -0.79 -0.24 -17.92
CA SER A 427 -1.65 0.08 -19.06
C SER A 427 -1.30 -0.74 -20.30
N ALA A 428 -0.01 -0.83 -20.63
CA ALA A 428 0.47 -1.56 -21.79
C ALA A 428 0.26 -3.08 -21.66
N ILE A 429 0.54 -3.67 -20.49
CA ILE A 429 0.33 -5.10 -20.23
C ILE A 429 -1.16 -5.44 -20.34
N GLY A 430 -2.03 -4.66 -19.70
CA GLY A 430 -3.48 -4.86 -19.77
C GLY A 430 -4.03 -4.72 -21.19
N LEU A 431 -3.61 -3.68 -21.93
CA LEU A 431 -4.03 -3.47 -23.33
C LEU A 431 -3.53 -4.58 -24.26
N ALA A 432 -2.30 -5.06 -24.06
CA ALA A 432 -1.74 -6.18 -24.81
C ALA A 432 -2.57 -7.47 -24.59
N ALA A 433 -2.90 -7.79 -23.33
CA ALA A 433 -3.74 -8.94 -22.99
C ALA A 433 -5.13 -8.86 -23.61
N ALA A 434 -5.77 -7.68 -23.57
CA ALA A 434 -7.05 -7.46 -24.24
C ALA A 434 -6.96 -7.64 -25.76
N ALA A 435 -5.89 -7.16 -26.38
CA ALA A 435 -5.70 -7.23 -27.84
C ALA A 435 -5.50 -8.66 -28.36
N GLU A 436 -4.76 -9.50 -27.65
CA GLU A 436 -4.60 -10.93 -27.98
C GLU A 436 -5.92 -11.70 -28.03
N ARG A 437 -6.91 -11.22 -27.27
CA ARG A 437 -8.25 -11.81 -27.18
C ARG A 437 -9.28 -11.12 -28.08
N GLY A 438 -8.85 -10.13 -28.88
CA GLY A 438 -9.76 -9.35 -29.72
C GLY A 438 -10.71 -8.44 -28.95
N LEU A 439 -10.39 -8.10 -27.70
CA LEU A 439 -11.20 -7.26 -26.80
C LEU A 439 -10.70 -5.81 -26.70
N ALA A 440 -9.63 -5.46 -27.41
CA ALA A 440 -9.09 -4.11 -27.46
C ALA A 440 -9.70 -3.28 -28.60
N SER A 441 -9.66 -1.95 -28.45
CA SER A 441 -10.06 -1.00 -29.50
C SER A 441 -9.23 -1.11 -30.79
N ALA A 442 -9.76 -0.67 -31.93
CA ALA A 442 -9.16 -0.88 -33.25
C ALA A 442 -7.72 -0.34 -33.44
N ASP A 443 -7.32 0.72 -32.73
CA ASP A 443 -5.97 1.33 -32.84
C ASP A 443 -5.01 0.92 -31.70
N TRP A 444 -5.21 -0.27 -31.12
CA TRP A 444 -4.34 -0.76 -30.04
C TRP A 444 -2.86 -0.85 -30.47
N LYS A 445 -2.58 -1.15 -31.75
CA LYS A 445 -1.20 -1.26 -32.28
C LYS A 445 -0.44 0.05 -32.20
N GLY A 446 -1.09 1.15 -32.63
CA GLY A 446 -0.49 2.48 -32.57
C GLY A 446 -0.19 2.89 -31.13
N THR A 447 -1.14 2.64 -30.23
CA THR A 447 -1.04 2.91 -28.80
C THR A 447 0.08 2.13 -28.12
N LEU A 448 0.18 0.81 -28.32
CA LEU A 448 1.27 0.00 -27.74
C LEU A 448 2.65 0.38 -28.30
N ARG A 449 2.76 0.75 -29.58
CA ARG A 449 4.03 1.21 -30.14
C ARG A 449 4.53 2.50 -29.50
N ARG A 450 3.63 3.45 -29.21
CA ARG A 450 3.97 4.68 -28.46
C ARG A 450 4.40 4.35 -27.03
N ALA A 451 3.68 3.44 -26.35
CA ALA A 451 4.03 2.95 -25.02
C ALA A 451 5.42 2.31 -24.98
N HIS A 452 5.72 1.45 -25.96
CA HIS A 452 7.04 0.82 -26.08
C HIS A 452 8.14 1.88 -26.29
N THR A 453 7.87 2.90 -27.10
CA THR A 453 8.82 4.00 -27.32
C THR A 453 9.09 4.74 -26.01
N PHE A 454 8.04 5.08 -25.25
CA PHE A 454 8.17 5.70 -23.93
C PHE A 454 9.02 4.83 -22.98
N LEU A 455 8.64 3.56 -22.78
CA LEU A 455 9.32 2.64 -21.86
C LEU A 455 10.78 2.36 -22.28
N SER A 456 11.08 2.31 -23.57
CA SER A 456 12.44 2.04 -24.07
C SER A 456 13.37 3.25 -24.01
N THR A 457 12.81 4.45 -23.83
CA THR A 457 13.57 5.71 -23.78
C THR A 457 13.71 6.27 -22.37
N HIS A 458 12.97 5.72 -21.41
CA HIS A 458 12.96 6.14 -20.01
C HIS A 458 13.30 4.98 -19.09
N GLU A 459 14.29 5.19 -18.23
CA GLU A 459 14.56 4.29 -17.11
C GLU A 459 13.36 4.23 -16.16
N PRO A 460 13.13 3.08 -15.48
CA PRO A 460 12.04 2.95 -14.52
C PRO A 460 12.20 3.94 -13.36
N GLN A 461 11.32 4.94 -13.32
CA GLN A 461 11.24 5.92 -12.26
C GLN A 461 10.49 5.32 -11.06
N LEU A 462 11.11 5.35 -9.87
CA LEU A 462 10.54 4.83 -8.62
C LEU A 462 9.56 5.83 -7.99
N THR A 463 8.50 6.16 -8.72
CA THR A 463 7.47 7.08 -8.23
C THR A 463 6.62 6.39 -7.15
N PRO A 464 6.42 6.98 -5.97
CA PRO A 464 5.56 6.39 -4.95
C PRO A 464 4.08 6.58 -5.32
N LEU A 465 3.42 5.47 -5.67
CA LEU A 465 2.02 5.44 -6.12
C LEU A 465 1.14 4.52 -5.27
N TRP A 466 1.72 3.66 -4.45
CA TRP A 466 0.98 2.79 -3.54
C TRP A 466 0.58 3.52 -2.26
N LEU A 467 -0.59 3.20 -1.70
CA LEU A 467 -1.14 3.87 -0.53
C LEU A 467 -0.81 3.08 0.75
N GLY A 468 0.10 3.63 1.56
CA GLY A 468 0.37 3.21 2.93
C GLY A 468 -0.06 4.32 3.91
N LYS A 469 0.66 4.49 5.03
CA LYS A 469 0.51 5.69 5.89
C LYS A 469 0.85 6.97 5.13
N THR A 470 1.86 6.85 4.28
CA THR A 470 2.24 7.77 3.19
C THR A 470 2.18 7.02 1.87
N LEU A 471 2.38 7.73 0.76
CA LEU A 471 2.66 7.09 -0.52
C LEU A 471 4.00 6.33 -0.46
N TYR A 472 4.04 5.18 -1.13
CA TYR A 472 5.26 4.37 -1.24
C TYR A 472 5.40 3.74 -2.62
N CYS A 473 6.61 3.30 -2.94
CA CYS A 473 6.94 2.56 -4.15
C CYS A 473 7.40 1.14 -3.76
N VAL A 474 6.96 0.13 -4.53
CA VAL A 474 7.49 -1.24 -4.44
C VAL A 474 8.60 -1.39 -5.46
N GLN A 475 9.83 -1.08 -5.07
CA GLN A 475 10.90 -0.82 -6.03
C GLN A 475 11.18 -2.00 -6.96
N PRO A 476 11.32 -3.26 -6.47
CA PRO A 476 11.58 -4.38 -7.36
C PRO A 476 10.46 -4.61 -8.39
N LEU A 477 9.21 -4.32 -8.01
CA LEU A 477 8.05 -4.53 -8.87
C LEU A 477 8.04 -3.57 -10.07
N VAL A 478 8.43 -2.31 -9.89
CA VAL A 478 8.50 -1.33 -11.00
C VAL A 478 9.44 -1.82 -12.11
N HIS A 479 10.60 -2.37 -11.75
CA HIS A 479 11.54 -2.94 -12.71
C HIS A 479 10.98 -4.16 -13.44
N VAL A 480 10.28 -5.04 -12.72
CA VAL A 480 9.61 -6.21 -13.31
C VAL A 480 8.56 -5.76 -14.32
N LEU A 481 7.68 -4.83 -13.94
CA LEU A 481 6.63 -4.30 -14.79
C LEU A 481 7.19 -3.66 -16.06
N HIS A 482 8.18 -2.79 -15.92
CA HIS A 482 8.85 -2.12 -17.03
C HIS A 482 9.43 -3.12 -18.04
N THR A 483 10.16 -4.12 -17.54
CA THR A 483 10.76 -5.17 -18.37
C THR A 483 9.70 -6.03 -19.07
N VAL A 484 8.66 -6.44 -18.32
CA VAL A 484 7.57 -7.27 -18.84
C VAL A 484 6.81 -6.53 -19.94
N ALA A 485 6.48 -5.26 -19.72
CA ALA A 485 5.74 -4.46 -20.69
C ALA A 485 6.52 -4.32 -22.02
N ILE A 486 7.80 -3.96 -21.98
CA ILE A 486 8.65 -3.85 -23.19
C ILE A 486 8.67 -5.17 -23.96
N ARG A 487 9.00 -6.27 -23.27
CA ARG A 487 9.11 -7.60 -23.90
C ARG A 487 7.79 -8.05 -24.49
N ARG A 488 6.68 -7.87 -23.75
CA ARG A 488 5.36 -8.28 -24.20
C ARG A 488 4.95 -7.53 -25.48
N ILE A 489 5.10 -6.21 -25.51
CA ILE A 489 4.78 -5.44 -26.73
C ILE A 489 5.66 -5.91 -27.90
N GLY A 490 6.95 -6.16 -27.66
CA GLY A 490 7.88 -6.65 -28.68
C GLY A 490 7.48 -8.00 -29.30
N THR A 491 6.78 -8.87 -28.57
CA THR A 491 6.28 -10.16 -29.10
C THR A 491 4.99 -10.05 -29.92
N MET A 492 4.31 -8.90 -29.90
CA MET A 492 3.06 -8.68 -30.64
C MET A 492 3.26 -8.04 -32.02
N SER A 493 4.44 -7.47 -32.27
CA SER A 493 4.93 -7.01 -33.56
C SER A 493 5.35 -8.18 -34.45
#